data_AF-A0A3G1SW05-F1
#
_entry.id   AF-A0A3G1SW05-F1
#
_cell.length_a   1.000
_cell.length_b   1.000
_cell.length_c   1.000
_cell.angle_alpha   90.00
_cell.angle_beta   90.00
_cell.angle_gamma   90.00
#
_symmetry.space_group_name_H-M   'P 1'
#
loop_
_entity.id
_entity.type
_entity.pdbx_description
1 polymer ?
#
loop_
_entity_poly.entity_id
_entity_poly.type
_entity_poly.pdbx_seq_one_letter_code
_entity_poly.pdbx_strand_id
1 'polypeptide(L)'
;EHLLLAKQVGVPNIVVFLNKEDQVDDAELLELVQLEVQETLDAYEFPGEDIPIVTGSALLALEALIEGTDVSDNKWVNKIYDLMKEVDNYIPTPERETDKTFLMAIEDVFSITGRGTVATGRVERGVLKTGETVDLVGLGDTKNVTIT
;
A
#
# COMPACT_ATOMS: atom_id res chain seq x y z
N GLU A 1 9.06 14.56 -2.25
CA GLU A 1 10.03 13.43 -2.31
C GLU A 1 9.34 12.07 -2.51
N HIS A 2 8.40 11.66 -1.67
CA HIS A 2 7.73 10.35 -1.82
C HIS A 2 7.06 10.13 -3.18
N LEU A 3 6.40 11.14 -3.77
CA LEU A 3 5.80 11.03 -5.11
C LEU A 3 6.85 10.77 -6.20
N LEU A 4 8.00 11.43 -6.13
CA LEU A 4 9.11 11.21 -7.05
C LEU A 4 9.64 9.77 -6.95
N LEU A 5 9.86 9.29 -5.73
CA LEU A 5 10.33 7.92 -5.49
C LEU A 5 9.30 6.89 -5.96
N ALA A 6 8.02 7.12 -5.67
CA ALA A 6 6.91 6.28 -6.13
C ALA A 6 6.91 6.15 -7.65
N LYS A 7 7.10 7.25 -8.38
CA LYS A 7 7.25 7.24 -9.84
C LYS A 7 8.48 6.44 -10.29
N GLN A 8 9.62 6.63 -9.63
CA GLN A 8 10.87 5.93 -9.97
C GLN A 8 10.81 4.42 -9.76
N VAL A 9 10.09 3.95 -8.74
CA VAL A 9 9.88 2.51 -8.48
C VAL A 9 8.66 1.94 -9.21
N GLY A 10 7.96 2.75 -10.02
CA GLY A 10 6.88 2.31 -10.89
C GLY A 10 5.54 2.09 -10.19
N VAL A 11 5.22 2.85 -9.13
CA VAL A 11 3.88 2.85 -8.53
C VAL A 11 2.87 3.41 -9.55
N PRO A 12 1.86 2.63 -10.00
CA PRO A 12 1.00 3.04 -11.10
C PRO A 12 -0.15 3.94 -10.67
N ASN A 13 -0.69 3.75 -9.47
CA ASN A 13 -1.89 4.44 -8.98
C ASN A 13 -1.67 4.89 -7.53
N ILE A 14 -2.25 6.04 -7.20
CA ILE A 14 -2.19 6.65 -5.86
C ILE A 14 -3.61 7.02 -5.45
N VAL A 15 -3.94 6.82 -4.17
CA VAL A 15 -5.12 7.39 -3.51
C VAL A 15 -4.61 8.24 -2.35
N VAL A 16 -5.22 9.39 -2.12
CA VAL A 16 -4.77 10.35 -1.10
C VAL A 16 -5.72 10.37 0.07
N PHE A 17 -5.15 10.36 1.28
CA PHE A 17 -5.88 10.65 2.50
C PHE A 17 -5.34 11.92 3.17
N LEU A 18 -6.13 12.99 3.19
CA LEU A 18 -5.82 14.21 3.93
C LEU A 18 -6.21 14.03 5.39
N ASN A 19 -5.21 13.65 6.19
CA ASN A 19 -5.39 13.38 7.61
C ASN A 19 -5.44 14.67 8.44
N LYS A 20 -5.97 14.55 9.67
CA LYS A 20 -6.10 15.62 10.68
C LYS A 20 -7.16 16.68 10.34
N GLU A 21 -8.21 16.30 9.64
CA GLU A 21 -9.39 17.16 9.42
C GLU A 21 -9.97 17.70 10.73
N ASP A 22 -9.84 16.95 11.84
CA ASP A 22 -10.30 17.35 13.17
C ASP A 22 -9.55 18.55 13.78
N GLN A 23 -8.40 18.92 13.22
CA GLN A 23 -7.59 20.05 13.67
C GLN A 23 -7.77 21.29 12.78
N VAL A 24 -8.68 21.22 11.80
CA VAL A 24 -8.93 22.30 10.84
C VAL A 24 -10.37 22.77 10.98
N ASP A 25 -10.54 23.99 11.49
CA ASP A 25 -11.86 24.59 11.72
C ASP A 25 -12.42 25.31 10.49
N ASP A 26 -11.60 25.50 9.44
CA ASP A 26 -11.95 26.25 8.23
C ASP A 26 -12.00 25.33 7.00
N ALA A 27 -13.18 25.23 6.40
CA ALA A 27 -13.41 24.44 5.20
C ALA A 27 -12.67 25.00 3.98
N GLU A 28 -12.49 26.32 3.87
CA GLU A 28 -11.77 26.94 2.75
C GLU A 28 -10.29 26.54 2.76
N LEU A 29 -9.70 26.37 3.96
CA LEU A 29 -8.33 25.89 4.10
C LEU A 29 -8.17 24.43 3.63
N LEU A 30 -9.16 23.57 3.91
CA LEU A 30 -9.15 22.17 3.44
C LEU A 30 -9.26 22.09 1.92
N GLU A 31 -10.08 22.93 1.30
CA GLU A 31 -10.20 23.01 -0.16
C GLU A 31 -8.90 23.49 -0.81
N LEU A 32 -8.24 24.50 -0.20
CA LEU A 32 -6.95 24.98 -0.68
C LEU A 32 -5.87 23.90 -0.63
N VAL A 33 -5.79 23.14 0.47
CA VAL A 33 -4.83 22.04 0.61
C VAL A 33 -5.10 20.93 -0.41
N GLN A 34 -6.38 20.63 -0.71
CA GLN A 34 -6.72 19.67 -1.77
C GLN A 34 -6.18 20.12 -3.12
N LEU A 35 -6.38 21.40 -3.48
CA LEU A 35 -5.89 21.96 -4.73
C LEU A 35 -4.36 21.91 -4.81
N GLU A 36 -3.65 22.31 -3.76
CA GLU A 36 -2.17 22.25 -3.72
C GLU A 36 -1.65 20.80 -3.88
N VAL A 37 -2.37 19.81 -3.32
CA VAL A 37 -2.01 18.40 -3.46
C VAL A 37 -2.25 17.91 -4.89
N GLN A 38 -3.35 18.31 -5.54
CA GLN A 38 -3.60 17.99 -6.94
C GLN A 38 -2.52 18.57 -7.86
N GLU A 39 -2.19 19.84 -7.70
CA GLU A 39 -1.10 20.48 -8.45
C GLU A 39 0.25 19.77 -8.24
N THR A 40 0.50 19.32 -7.01
CA THR A 40 1.72 18.56 -6.70
C THR A 40 1.73 17.18 -7.36
N LEU A 41 0.58 16.49 -7.43
CA LEU A 41 0.45 15.21 -8.14
C LEU A 41 0.71 15.39 -9.64
N ASP A 42 0.13 16.43 -10.25
CA ASP A 42 0.33 16.78 -11.66
C ASP A 42 1.79 17.10 -11.96
N ALA A 43 2.46 17.85 -11.07
CA ALA A 43 3.88 18.18 -11.20
C ALA A 43 4.80 16.94 -11.22
N TYR A 44 4.35 15.82 -10.65
CA TYR A 44 5.06 14.53 -10.68
C TYR A 44 4.46 13.52 -11.67
N GLU A 45 3.68 14.00 -12.65
CA GLU A 45 3.08 13.20 -13.72
C GLU A 45 2.14 12.09 -13.20
N PHE A 46 1.42 12.37 -12.12
CA PHE A 46 0.24 11.62 -11.69
C PHE A 46 -1.02 12.42 -12.07
N PRO A 47 -2.14 11.77 -12.43
CA PRO A 47 -3.35 12.49 -12.83
C PRO A 47 -4.06 13.09 -11.59
N GLY A 48 -3.68 14.30 -11.18
CA GLY A 48 -4.14 14.92 -9.95
C GLY A 48 -5.65 15.10 -9.87
N GLU A 49 -6.30 15.44 -10.98
CA GLU A 49 -7.76 15.57 -11.07
C GLU A 49 -8.52 14.24 -10.93
N ASP A 50 -7.93 13.13 -11.40
CA ASP A 50 -8.58 11.81 -11.38
C ASP A 50 -8.32 11.03 -10.08
N ILE A 51 -7.28 11.41 -9.33
CA ILE A 51 -6.89 10.72 -8.09
C ILE A 51 -7.90 11.02 -6.98
N PRO A 52 -8.52 9.99 -6.36
CA PRO A 52 -9.42 10.21 -5.24
C PRO A 52 -8.69 10.80 -4.03
N ILE A 53 -9.26 11.87 -3.48
CA ILE A 53 -8.80 12.50 -2.25
C ILE A 53 -9.90 12.37 -1.19
N VAL A 54 -9.58 11.70 -0.08
CA VAL A 54 -10.49 11.56 1.06
C VAL A 54 -9.92 12.31 2.26
N THR A 55 -10.73 13.14 2.90
CA THR A 55 -10.35 13.85 4.13
C THR A 55 -10.85 13.11 5.37
N GLY A 56 -10.09 13.15 6.46
CA GLY A 56 -10.57 12.62 7.73
C GLY A 56 -9.58 12.72 8.88
N SER A 57 -9.91 12.03 9.97
CA SER A 57 -9.06 11.92 11.16
C SER A 57 -8.80 10.47 11.51
N ALA A 58 -7.58 10.00 11.20
CA ALA A 58 -7.17 8.64 11.53
C ALA A 58 -7.09 8.41 13.05
N LEU A 59 -6.76 9.45 13.83
CA LEU A 59 -6.69 9.36 15.29
C LEU A 59 -8.08 9.13 15.89
N LEU A 60 -9.05 9.99 15.56
CA LEU A 60 -10.39 9.88 16.13
C LEU A 60 -11.14 8.63 15.63
N ALA A 61 -10.84 8.16 14.41
CA ALA A 61 -11.31 6.86 13.94
C ALA A 61 -10.78 5.69 14.79
N LEU A 62 -9.48 5.71 15.12
CA LEU A 62 -8.86 4.69 15.95
C LEU A 62 -9.38 4.71 17.40
N GLU A 63 -9.49 5.90 18.00
CA GLU A 63 -10.03 6.07 19.36
C GLU A 63 -11.46 5.52 19.45
N ALA A 64 -12.32 5.83 18.47
CA ALA A 64 -13.68 5.30 18.41
C ALA A 64 -13.72 3.75 18.35
N LEU A 65 -12.80 3.13 17.62
CA LEU A 65 -12.69 1.67 17.54
C LEU A 65 -12.24 1.04 18.86
N ILE A 66 -11.35 1.72 19.60
CA ILE A 66 -10.84 1.26 20.91
C ILE A 66 -11.94 1.35 21.99
N GLU A 67 -12.79 2.38 21.94
CA GLU A 67 -13.88 2.59 22.90
C GLU A 67 -15.02 1.57 22.78
N GLY A 68 -15.07 0.77 21.71
CA GLY A 68 -15.79 -0.51 21.69
C GLY A 68 -17.31 -0.42 21.54
N THR A 69 -17.85 0.66 20.98
CA THR A 69 -19.28 0.75 20.62
C THR A 69 -19.47 0.45 19.14
N ASP A 70 -20.70 0.17 18.71
CA ASP A 70 -21.08 0.15 17.30
C ASP A 70 -20.61 1.45 16.61
N VAL A 71 -19.53 1.35 15.83
CA VAL A 71 -18.88 2.47 15.15
C VAL A 71 -19.48 2.74 13.76
N SER A 72 -20.52 2.01 13.37
CA SER A 72 -21.15 2.16 12.05
C SER A 72 -21.64 3.60 11.77
N ASP A 73 -22.02 4.33 12.82
CA ASP A 73 -22.46 5.73 12.73
C ASP A 73 -21.34 6.74 13.04
N ASN A 74 -20.10 6.30 13.31
CA ASN A 74 -19.00 7.22 13.61
C ASN A 74 -18.47 7.87 12.33
N LYS A 75 -18.56 9.21 12.25
CA LYS A 75 -18.13 9.97 11.06
C LYS A 75 -16.69 9.68 10.64
N TRP A 76 -15.76 9.52 11.59
CA TRP A 76 -14.34 9.33 11.29
C TRP A 76 -14.03 7.92 10.82
N VAL A 77 -14.70 6.92 11.40
CA VAL A 77 -14.60 5.54 10.93
C VAL A 77 -15.19 5.42 9.52
N ASN A 78 -16.31 6.10 9.25
CA ASN A 78 -16.91 6.12 7.91
C ASN A 78 -15.97 6.75 6.86
N LYS A 79 -15.21 7.79 7.20
CA LYS A 79 -14.17 8.34 6.29
C LYS A 79 -13.06 7.33 5.96
N ILE A 80 -12.72 6.41 6.88
CA ILE A 80 -11.77 5.33 6.58
C ILE A 80 -12.41 4.29 5.65
N TYR A 81 -13.69 3.97 5.83
CA TYR A 81 -14.42 3.12 4.88
C TYR A 81 -14.53 3.76 3.50
N ASP A 82 -14.78 5.07 3.42
CA ASP A 82 -14.78 5.83 2.16
C ASP A 82 -13.40 5.76 1.49
N LEU A 83 -12.31 5.96 2.24
CA LEU A 83 -10.95 5.78 1.74
C LEU A 83 -10.73 4.38 1.15
N MET A 84 -11.13 3.34 1.88
CA MET A 84 -10.97 1.96 1.39
C MET A 84 -11.81 1.67 0.16
N LYS A 85 -13.02 2.26 0.08
CA LYS A 85 -13.87 2.16 -1.10
C LYS A 85 -13.24 2.83 -2.32
N GLU A 86 -12.61 4.00 -2.15
CA GLU A 86 -11.86 4.64 -3.23
C GLU A 86 -10.64 3.81 -3.66
N VAL A 87 -9.94 3.18 -2.72
CA VAL A 87 -8.87 2.22 -3.03
C VAL A 87 -9.39 1.06 -3.87
N ASP A 88 -10.51 0.44 -3.46
CA ASP A 88 -11.10 -0.70 -4.18
C ASP A 88 -11.60 -0.32 -5.59
N ASN A 89 -12.12 0.90 -5.77
CA ASN A 89 -12.65 1.37 -7.04
C ASN A 89 -11.58 1.89 -8.00
N TYR A 90 -10.57 2.59 -7.47
CA TYR A 90 -9.59 3.31 -8.27
C TYR A 90 -8.35 2.46 -8.58
N ILE A 91 -7.90 1.62 -7.64
CA ILE A 91 -6.70 0.80 -7.84
C ILE A 91 -7.11 -0.54 -8.47
N PRO A 92 -6.83 -0.77 -9.76
CA PRO A 92 -7.18 -2.03 -10.40
C PRO A 92 -6.42 -3.18 -9.75
N THR A 93 -7.08 -4.33 -9.64
CA THR A 93 -6.40 -5.56 -9.23
C THR A 93 -5.35 -5.90 -10.28
N PRO A 94 -4.06 -5.99 -9.92
CA PRO A 94 -3.00 -6.28 -10.88
C PRO A 94 -3.15 -7.69 -11.43
N GLU A 95 -2.90 -7.84 -12.74
CA GLU A 95 -2.87 -9.16 -13.38
C GLU A 95 -1.71 -9.98 -12.81
N ARG A 96 -2.01 -11.20 -12.36
CA ARG A 96 -1.01 -12.10 -11.79
C ARG A 96 -0.52 -13.07 -12.85
N GLU A 97 0.77 -13.03 -13.15
CA GLU A 97 1.39 -13.89 -14.16
C GLU A 97 1.74 -15.27 -13.57
N THR A 98 0.74 -16.03 -13.14
CA THR A 98 0.94 -17.31 -12.41
C THR A 98 1.52 -18.43 -13.26
N ASP A 99 1.40 -18.33 -14.58
CA ASP A 99 1.89 -19.37 -15.51
C ASP A 99 3.39 -19.25 -15.83
N LYS A 100 4.05 -18.18 -15.36
CA LYS A 100 5.49 -17.96 -15.58
C LYS A 100 6.33 -18.73 -14.57
N THR A 101 7.62 -18.84 -14.87
CA THR A 101 8.60 -19.35 -13.90
C THR A 101 8.62 -18.48 -12.65
N PHE A 102 8.57 -19.13 -11.48
CA PHE A 102 8.57 -18.47 -10.19
C PHE A 102 9.73 -17.48 -10.06
N LEU A 103 9.40 -16.28 -9.59
CA LEU A 103 10.37 -15.26 -9.20
C LEU A 103 9.78 -14.46 -8.04
N MET A 104 10.57 -14.30 -6.99
CA MET A 104 10.21 -13.53 -5.80
C MET A 104 11.39 -12.62 -5.46
N ALA A 105 11.11 -11.34 -5.27
CA ALA A 105 12.10 -10.40 -4.73
C ALA A 105 12.19 -10.63 -3.22
N ILE A 106 13.40 -10.78 -2.69
CA ILE A 106 13.61 -10.91 -1.24
C ILE A 106 13.68 -9.51 -0.64
N GLU A 107 12.78 -9.22 0.28
CA GLU A 107 12.71 -7.96 1.03
C GLU A 107 13.46 -8.07 2.36
N ASP A 108 13.25 -9.17 3.10
CA ASP A 108 13.92 -9.40 4.39
C ASP A 108 14.08 -10.90 4.70
N VAL A 109 15.03 -11.23 5.59
CA VAL A 109 15.38 -12.61 5.97
C VAL A 109 15.41 -12.76 7.48
N PHE A 110 14.66 -13.73 7.98
CA PHE A 110 14.55 -14.07 9.39
C PHE A 110 15.06 -15.48 9.69
N SER A 111 15.53 -15.71 10.91
CA SER A 111 15.80 -17.06 11.43
C SER A 111 14.79 -17.37 12.52
N ILE A 112 13.88 -18.31 12.26
CA ILE A 112 12.84 -18.72 13.20
C ILE A 112 13.26 -20.03 13.87
N THR A 113 13.43 -19.97 15.19
CA THR A 113 13.79 -21.15 16.01
C THR A 113 12.83 -22.30 15.76
N GLY A 114 13.37 -23.47 15.38
CA GLY A 114 12.60 -24.67 15.10
C GLY A 114 11.94 -24.74 13.71
N ARG A 115 12.06 -23.69 12.88
CA ARG A 115 11.59 -23.71 11.48
C ARG A 115 12.71 -23.49 10.45
N GLY A 116 13.74 -22.72 10.81
CA GLY A 116 14.87 -22.41 9.93
C GLY A 116 14.83 -20.99 9.40
N THR A 117 15.45 -20.77 8.23
CA THR A 117 15.54 -19.46 7.58
C THR A 117 14.29 -19.18 6.77
N VAL A 118 13.69 -18.01 6.97
CA VAL A 118 12.49 -17.55 6.26
C VAL A 118 12.85 -16.29 5.49
N ALA A 119 12.79 -16.35 4.16
CA ALA A 119 12.85 -15.18 3.31
C ALA A 119 11.43 -14.67 3.05
N THR A 120 11.24 -13.36 3.14
CA THR A 120 9.96 -12.68 2.88
C THR A 120 10.11 -11.72 1.72
N GLY A 121 9.01 -11.49 1.00
CA GLY A 121 8.92 -10.47 -0.03
C GLY A 121 7.81 -10.76 -1.04
N ARG A 122 7.68 -9.89 -2.04
CA ARG A 122 6.65 -10.01 -3.08
C ARG A 122 7.00 -11.06 -4.12
N VAL A 123 6.07 -12.00 -4.35
CA VAL A 123 6.12 -12.87 -5.53
C VAL A 123 5.78 -12.02 -6.75
N GLU A 124 6.77 -11.85 -7.63
CA GLU A 124 6.60 -11.04 -8.84
C GLU A 124 5.85 -11.81 -9.93
N ARG A 125 6.08 -13.13 -10.02
CA ARG A 125 5.42 -14.00 -11.01
C ARG A 125 5.55 -15.47 -10.65
N GLY A 126 4.74 -16.29 -11.32
CA GLY A 126 4.71 -17.73 -11.16
C GLY A 126 4.08 -18.19 -9.85
N VAL A 127 4.24 -19.48 -9.56
CA VAL A 127 3.77 -20.13 -8.35
C VAL A 127 4.89 -20.99 -7.80
N LEU A 128 5.00 -21.04 -6.47
CA LEU A 128 5.94 -21.91 -5.76
C LEU A 128 5.15 -22.79 -4.79
N LYS A 129 5.50 -24.07 -4.74
CA LYS A 129 4.92 -25.04 -3.81
C LYS A 129 5.99 -25.57 -2.85
N THR A 130 5.56 -26.01 -1.68
CA THR A 130 6.43 -26.72 -0.73
C THR A 130 7.02 -27.97 -1.38
N GLY A 131 8.31 -28.20 -1.16
CA GLY A 131 9.07 -29.30 -1.74
C GLY A 131 9.70 -28.99 -3.10
N GLU A 132 9.35 -27.86 -3.73
CA GLU A 132 10.00 -27.42 -4.96
C GLU A 132 11.38 -26.82 -4.68
N THR A 133 12.25 -26.92 -5.68
CA THR A 133 13.61 -26.40 -5.64
C THR A 133 13.67 -25.06 -6.36
N VAL A 134 14.38 -24.10 -5.77
CA VAL A 134 14.60 -22.77 -6.32
C VAL A 134 16.09 -22.42 -6.32
N ASP A 135 16.46 -21.48 -7.18
CA ASP A 135 17.79 -20.88 -7.20
C ASP A 135 17.75 -19.53 -6.49
N LEU A 136 18.59 -19.36 -5.48
CA LEU A 136 18.87 -18.06 -4.85
C LEU A 136 19.91 -17.33 -5.69
N VAL A 137 19.46 -16.30 -6.40
CA VAL A 137 20.26 -15.55 -7.38
C VAL A 137 20.48 -14.11 -6.91
N GLY A 138 21.72 -13.62 -7.00
CA GLY A 138 22.08 -12.22 -6.73
C GLY A 138 23.09 -12.06 -5.57
N LEU A 139 23.85 -10.96 -5.63
CA LEU A 139 24.93 -10.54 -4.70
C LEU A 139 26.12 -11.50 -4.52
N GLY A 140 25.88 -12.82 -4.49
CA GLY A 140 26.91 -13.87 -4.38
C GLY A 140 26.67 -15.03 -5.34
N ASP A 141 27.30 -16.17 -5.05
CA ASP A 141 27.15 -17.38 -5.86
C ASP A 141 25.72 -17.90 -5.81
N THR A 142 25.23 -18.34 -6.96
CA THR A 142 23.90 -18.94 -7.07
C THR A 142 23.85 -20.25 -6.28
N LYS A 143 22.86 -20.37 -5.39
CA LYS A 143 22.66 -21.56 -4.57
C LYS A 143 21.31 -22.20 -4.86
N ASN A 144 21.33 -23.50 -5.03
CA ASN A 144 20.13 -24.29 -5.18
C ASN A 144 19.60 -24.71 -3.79
N VAL A 145 18.34 -24.41 -3.50
CA VAL A 145 17.71 -24.70 -2.20
C VAL A 145 16.33 -25.31 -2.40
N THR A 146 15.93 -26.20 -1.50
CA THR A 146 14.57 -26.77 -1.50
C THR A 146 13.72 -26.03 -0.47
N ILE A 147 12.53 -25.63 -0.90
CA ILE A 147 11.56 -24.96 -0.05
C ILE A 147 10.87 -26.00 0.84
N THR A 148 10.85 -25.76 2.14
CA THR A 148 10.30 -26.65 3.17
C THR A 148 9.06 -26.07 3.84
#